data_AF-A0A931RFT9-F1
#
_entry.id   AF-A0A931RFT9-F1
#
_cell.length_a   1.000
_cell.length_b   1.000
_cell.length_c   1.000
_cell.angle_alpha   90.00
_cell.angle_beta   90.00
_cell.angle_gamma   90.00
#
_symmetry.space_group_name_H-M   'P 1'
#
loop_
_entity.id
_entity.type
_entity.pdbx_description
1 polymer ?
#
loop_
_entity_poly.entity_id
_entity_poly.type
_entity_poly.pdbx_seq_one_letter_code
_entity_poly.pdbx_strand_id
1 'polypeptide(L)'
;MKYAIKNGMRCLSCDSLSGKTPILMGSRIYDGNYWVIEHAYPVRLKGWLVIVLKRHAEALHELTKEEFEELAALQEKVTKTLFAVLGVEKEYSLCLAEGNYFHHIHFHQIGIPKNLPDKYKGPKVFGLMHEKPIAEKEIIAFCRKLQKIIAENIVSNK
;
A
#
# COMPACT_ATOMS: atom_id res chain seq x y z
N MET A 1 20.95 -7.69 5.93
CA MET A 1 19.98 -7.18 4.94
C MET A 1 20.74 -6.23 4.01
N LYS A 2 21.23 -6.73 2.86
CA LYS A 2 21.95 -5.91 1.87
C LYS A 2 20.92 -5.06 1.14
N TYR A 3 20.77 -3.80 1.55
CA TYR A 3 19.82 -2.89 0.94
C TYR A 3 20.52 -1.85 0.08
N ALA A 4 19.81 -1.55 -1.00
CA ALA A 4 20.04 -0.49 -1.96
C ALA A 4 21.14 -0.79 -2.99
N ILE A 5 20.76 -0.46 -4.23
CA ILE A 5 21.59 -0.36 -5.43
C ILE A 5 21.73 -1.67 -6.23
N LYS A 6 20.75 -1.91 -7.12
CA LYS A 6 21.06 -2.48 -8.44
C LYS A 6 21.30 -1.27 -9.36
N ASN A 7 22.50 -1.11 -9.91
CA ASN A 7 22.87 -0.10 -10.93
C ASN A 7 22.99 1.39 -10.52
N GLY A 8 23.30 1.74 -9.27
CA GLY A 8 23.57 3.13 -8.86
C GLY A 8 22.35 4.05 -8.74
N MET A 9 21.13 3.57 -9.00
CA MET A 9 19.92 4.38 -8.98
C MET A 9 19.21 4.32 -7.62
N ARG A 10 18.77 5.50 -7.15
CA ARG A 10 18.00 5.69 -5.91
C ARG A 10 16.60 5.11 -6.05
N CYS A 11 16.15 4.32 -5.06
CA CYS A 11 14.77 3.82 -4.96
C CYS A 11 14.09 4.43 -3.74
N LEU A 12 13.01 5.21 -3.96
CA LEU A 12 12.29 5.90 -2.89
C LEU A 12 11.50 4.94 -2.00
N SER A 13 11.03 3.80 -2.54
CA SER A 13 10.42 2.75 -1.72
C SER A 13 11.42 2.16 -0.72
N CYS A 14 12.66 1.91 -1.14
CA CYS A 14 13.73 1.47 -0.24
C CYS A 14 14.10 2.53 0.81
N ASP A 15 14.20 3.81 0.41
CA ASP A 15 14.45 4.92 1.34
C ASP A 15 13.32 5.05 2.38
N SER A 16 12.05 4.85 1.98
CA SER A 16 10.90 4.86 2.90
C SER A 16 10.92 3.65 3.85
N LEU A 17 11.11 2.44 3.32
CA LEU A 17 11.13 1.20 4.10
C LEU A 17 12.26 1.17 5.14
N SER A 18 13.42 1.74 4.81
CA SER A 18 14.55 1.87 5.74
C SER A 18 14.36 2.97 6.80
N GLY A 19 13.32 3.80 6.67
CA GLY A 19 13.05 4.93 7.55
C GLY A 19 13.88 6.18 7.25
N LYS A 20 14.71 6.16 6.20
CA LYS A 20 15.55 7.30 5.79
C LYS A 20 14.71 8.47 5.26
N THR A 21 13.67 8.18 4.48
CA THR A 21 12.75 9.19 3.96
C THR A 21 11.33 8.60 3.91
N PRO A 22 10.65 8.51 5.07
CA PRO A 22 9.31 7.93 5.12
C PRO A 22 8.31 8.77 4.32
N ILE A 23 7.38 8.11 3.62
CA ILE A 23 6.31 8.78 2.85
C ILE A 23 5.50 9.75 3.72
N LEU A 24 5.06 9.27 4.89
CA LEU A 24 4.40 10.05 5.92
C LEU A 24 4.63 9.36 7.26
N MET A 25 5.11 10.10 8.26
CA MET A 25 5.28 9.53 9.61
C MET A 25 3.93 9.05 10.17
N GLY A 26 3.88 7.80 10.61
CA GLY A 26 2.65 7.18 11.13
C GLY A 26 1.70 6.59 10.09
N SER A 27 2.11 6.53 8.81
CA SER A 27 1.35 5.88 7.73
C SER A 27 1.50 4.35 7.69
N ARG A 28 2.51 3.80 8.37
CA ARG A 28 2.74 2.35 8.52
C ARG A 28 1.56 1.72 9.26
N ILE A 29 0.89 0.76 8.64
CA ILE A 29 -0.28 0.06 9.22
C ILE A 29 0.11 -1.34 9.71
N TYR A 30 0.98 -2.03 8.98
CA TYR A 30 1.43 -3.38 9.33
C TYR A 30 2.86 -3.62 8.85
N ASP A 31 3.62 -4.41 9.59
CA ASP A 31 4.97 -4.85 9.26
C ASP A 31 5.01 -6.37 9.39
N GLY A 32 4.98 -7.06 8.25
CA GLY A 32 5.00 -8.51 8.14
C GLY A 32 6.41 -9.06 7.94
N ASN A 33 6.48 -10.33 7.56
CA ASN A 33 7.74 -11.01 7.32
C ASN A 33 8.42 -10.48 6.05
N TYR A 34 7.67 -10.43 4.95
CA TYR A 34 8.11 -10.02 3.62
C TYR A 34 7.48 -8.72 3.15
N TRP A 35 6.32 -8.33 3.70
CA TRP A 35 5.55 -7.18 3.22
C TRP A 35 5.26 -6.17 4.32
N VAL A 36 5.08 -4.94 3.89
CA VAL A 36 4.66 -3.82 4.70
C VAL A 36 3.35 -3.27 4.15
N ILE A 37 2.41 -2.90 5.01
CA ILE A 37 1.22 -2.14 4.61
C ILE A 37 1.38 -0.70 5.07
N GLU A 38 1.24 0.25 4.15
CA GLU A 38 1.20 1.69 4.45
C GLU A 38 0.02 2.36 3.73
N HIS A 39 -0.36 3.56 4.17
CA HIS A 39 -1.24 4.41 3.38
C HIS A 39 -0.43 5.15 2.31
N ALA A 40 -0.92 5.18 1.07
CA ALA A 40 -0.31 5.98 0.00
C ALA A 40 -0.52 7.48 0.28
N TYR A 41 0.51 8.30 0.26
CA TYR A 41 0.38 9.74 0.49
C TYR A 41 1.37 10.51 -0.37
N PRO A 42 1.02 11.70 -0.89
CA PRO A 42 -0.27 12.39 -0.81
C PRO A 42 -1.29 11.87 -1.84
N VAL A 43 -2.53 11.63 -1.40
CA VAL A 43 -3.64 11.21 -2.29
C VAL A 43 -5.00 11.73 -1.78
N ARG A 44 -5.96 11.93 -2.69
CA ARG A 44 -7.32 12.39 -2.34
C ARG A 44 -8.24 11.29 -1.76
N LEU A 45 -7.83 10.03 -1.82
CA LEU A 45 -8.67 8.89 -1.43
C LEU A 45 -8.19 8.22 -0.14
N LYS A 46 -9.04 8.22 0.90
CA LYS A 46 -8.72 7.66 2.24
C LYS A 46 -8.45 6.15 2.20
N GLY A 47 -9.08 5.43 1.27
CA GLY A 47 -8.95 3.99 1.13
C GLY A 47 -7.76 3.54 0.27
N TRP A 48 -6.76 4.39 0.03
CA TRP A 48 -5.63 4.06 -0.83
C TRP A 48 -4.45 3.53 -0.01
N LEU A 49 -4.34 2.21 0.09
CA LEU A 49 -3.22 1.56 0.75
C LEU A 49 -2.22 1.03 -0.27
N VAL A 50 -0.99 0.82 0.19
CA VAL A 50 0.05 0.11 -0.56
C VAL A 50 0.56 -1.06 0.27
N ILE A 51 0.76 -2.19 -0.40
CA ILE A 51 1.44 -3.38 0.15
C ILE A 51 2.80 -3.46 -0.54
N VAL A 52 3.88 -3.16 0.20
CA VAL A 52 5.23 -2.94 -0.33
C VAL A 52 6.13 -4.09 0.07
N LEU A 53 6.84 -4.68 -0.89
CA LEU A 53 7.80 -5.76 -0.61
C LEU A 53 8.97 -5.19 0.21
N LYS A 54 9.41 -5.88 1.26
CA LYS A 54 10.48 -5.39 2.12
C LYS A 54 11.83 -5.41 1.43
N ARG A 55 12.15 -6.46 0.66
CA ARG A 55 13.35 -6.49 -0.17
C ARG A 55 13.11 -5.72 -1.48
N HIS A 56 14.17 -5.25 -2.11
CA HIS A 56 14.07 -4.71 -3.46
C HIS A 56 13.85 -5.85 -4.46
N ALA A 57 12.85 -5.67 -5.30
CA ALA A 57 12.55 -6.49 -6.48
C ALA A 57 11.76 -5.59 -7.43
N GLU A 58 11.90 -5.80 -8.74
CA GLU A 58 11.27 -4.95 -9.75
C GLU A 58 10.17 -5.70 -10.50
N ALA A 59 10.31 -7.02 -10.65
CA ALA A 59 9.38 -7.83 -11.43
C ALA A 59 8.69 -8.91 -10.59
N LEU A 60 7.38 -9.09 -10.79
CA LEU A 60 6.56 -10.04 -10.02
C LEU A 60 7.05 -11.49 -10.08
N HIS A 61 7.68 -11.90 -11.18
CA HIS A 61 8.23 -13.25 -11.31
C HIS A 61 9.49 -13.50 -10.44
N GLU A 62 10.03 -12.46 -9.81
CA GLU A 62 11.14 -12.57 -8.85
C GLU A 62 10.66 -12.95 -7.44
N LEU A 63 9.35 -12.92 -7.16
CA LEU A 63 8.80 -13.24 -5.85
C LEU A 63 8.92 -14.73 -5.53
N THR A 64 9.22 -15.04 -4.27
CA THR A 64 9.20 -16.43 -3.78
C THR A 64 7.77 -16.88 -3.48
N LYS A 65 7.61 -18.19 -3.28
CA LYS A 65 6.32 -18.80 -2.90
C LYS A 65 5.81 -18.21 -1.57
N GLU A 66 6.67 -18.07 -0.58
CA GLU A 66 6.34 -17.53 0.75
C GLU A 66 5.95 -16.05 0.67
N GLU A 67 6.61 -15.29 -0.21
CA GLU A 67 6.25 -13.89 -0.47
C GLU A 67 4.85 -13.80 -1.10
N PHE A 68 4.51 -14.68 -2.05
CA PHE A 68 3.15 -14.75 -2.61
C PHE A 68 2.10 -15.19 -1.58
N GLU A 69 2.43 -16.16 -0.73
CA GLU A 69 1.52 -16.66 0.31
C GLU A 69 1.17 -15.55 1.33
N GLU A 70 2.16 -14.82 1.83
CA GLU A 70 1.90 -13.69 2.73
C GLU A 70 1.14 -12.57 2.00
N LEU A 71 1.50 -12.26 0.75
CA LEU A 71 0.81 -11.25 -0.05
C LEU A 71 -0.69 -11.56 -0.18
N ALA A 72 -1.05 -12.80 -0.51
CA ALA A 72 -2.45 -13.21 -0.68
C ALA A 72 -3.25 -13.02 0.62
N ALA A 73 -2.69 -13.44 1.76
CA ALA A 73 -3.32 -13.26 3.07
C ALA A 73 -3.50 -11.77 3.42
N LEU A 74 -2.51 -10.93 3.11
CA LEU A 74 -2.61 -9.48 3.34
C LEU A 74 -3.63 -8.82 2.41
N GLN A 75 -3.68 -9.20 1.14
CA GLN A 75 -4.65 -8.67 0.17
C GLN A 75 -6.09 -9.01 0.56
N GLU A 76 -6.36 -10.26 0.93
CA GLU A 76 -7.67 -10.69 1.42
C GLU A 76 -8.12 -9.83 2.60
N LYS A 77 -7.22 -9.67 3.58
CA LYS A 77 -7.48 -8.93 4.80
C LYS A 77 -7.70 -7.44 4.59
N VAL A 78 -6.83 -6.81 3.79
CA VAL A 78 -6.96 -5.38 3.46
C VAL A 78 -8.26 -5.14 2.72
N THR A 79 -8.61 -5.99 1.75
CA THR A 79 -9.86 -5.90 0.98
C THR A 79 -11.07 -5.91 1.90
N LYS A 80 -11.20 -6.94 2.75
CA LYS A 80 -12.29 -7.03 3.73
C LYS A 80 -12.32 -5.85 4.70
N THR A 81 -11.15 -5.38 5.14
CA THR A 81 -11.04 -4.25 6.06
C THR A 81 -11.49 -2.94 5.41
N LEU A 82 -11.10 -2.68 4.15
CA LEU A 82 -11.52 -1.50 3.40
C LEU A 82 -13.05 -1.48 3.23
N PHE A 83 -13.66 -2.61 2.85
CA PHE A 83 -15.10 -2.75 2.79
C PHE A 83 -15.77 -2.48 4.15
N ALA A 84 -15.35 -3.14 5.22
CA ALA A 84 -15.97 -3.02 6.53
C ALA A 84 -15.84 -1.61 7.13
N VAL A 85 -14.72 -0.93 6.91
CA VAL A 85 -14.42 0.37 7.54
C VAL A 85 -14.97 1.54 6.72
N LEU A 86 -15.02 1.43 5.39
CA LEU A 86 -15.34 2.54 4.50
C LEU A 86 -16.63 2.32 3.67
N GLY A 87 -17.19 1.11 3.64
CA GLY A 87 -18.40 0.80 2.87
C GLY A 87 -18.21 0.99 1.35
N VAL A 88 -17.00 0.70 0.86
CA VAL A 88 -16.63 0.85 -0.56
C VAL A 88 -17.46 -0.05 -1.47
N GLU A 89 -17.58 0.31 -2.74
CA GLU A 89 -18.29 -0.49 -3.75
C GLU A 89 -17.50 -1.73 -4.15
N LYS A 90 -16.17 -1.58 -4.26
CA LYS A 90 -15.20 -2.61 -4.63
C LYS A 90 -13.79 -2.11 -4.36
N GLU A 91 -12.83 -2.97 -4.60
CA GLU A 91 -11.41 -2.69 -4.46
C GLU A 91 -10.68 -2.87 -5.79
N TYR A 92 -9.63 -2.09 -6.00
CA TYR A 92 -8.63 -2.37 -7.03
C TYR A 92 -7.36 -2.92 -6.38
N SER A 93 -6.75 -3.90 -7.03
CA SER A 93 -5.40 -4.39 -6.71
C SER A 93 -4.54 -4.25 -7.95
N LEU A 94 -3.51 -3.41 -7.88
CA LEU A 94 -2.69 -3.03 -9.04
C LEU A 94 -1.21 -3.08 -8.67
N CYS A 95 -0.43 -3.87 -9.39
CA CYS A 95 1.04 -3.82 -9.35
C CYS A 95 1.55 -3.35 -10.70
N LEU A 96 2.14 -2.16 -10.72
CA LEU A 96 2.76 -1.57 -11.91
C LEU A 96 4.27 -1.47 -11.73
N ALA A 97 4.73 -0.89 -10.61
CA ALA A 97 6.16 -0.80 -10.25
C ALA A 97 7.05 -0.13 -11.32
N GLU A 98 6.49 0.79 -12.12
CA GLU A 98 7.18 1.45 -13.23
C GLU A 98 7.37 2.97 -13.02
N GLY A 99 6.92 3.51 -11.88
CA GLY A 99 7.06 4.93 -11.59
C GLY A 99 8.52 5.32 -11.41
N ASN A 100 8.90 6.53 -11.86
CA ASN A 100 10.25 7.08 -11.67
C ASN A 100 10.67 6.99 -10.20
N TYR A 101 11.81 6.36 -9.93
CA TYR A 101 12.34 6.06 -8.58
C TYR A 101 11.50 5.10 -7.72
N PHE A 102 10.44 4.51 -8.28
CA PHE A 102 9.53 3.54 -7.67
C PHE A 102 9.53 2.20 -8.42
N HIS A 103 10.65 1.87 -9.10
CA HIS A 103 10.93 0.53 -9.62
C HIS A 103 11.17 -0.43 -8.46
N HIS A 104 10.09 -0.80 -7.79
CA HIS A 104 10.06 -1.59 -6.57
C HIS A 104 8.67 -2.20 -6.46
N ILE A 105 8.57 -3.52 -6.28
CA ILE A 105 7.27 -4.21 -6.18
C ILE A 105 6.44 -3.66 -5.01
N HIS A 106 5.33 -3.04 -5.37
CA HIS A 106 4.27 -2.67 -4.46
C HIS A 106 2.92 -2.84 -5.16
N PHE A 107 1.92 -3.22 -4.38
CA PHE A 107 0.54 -3.29 -4.83
C PHE A 107 -0.20 -2.10 -4.28
N HIS A 108 -0.87 -1.34 -5.14
CA HIS A 108 -1.93 -0.44 -4.71
C HIS A 108 -3.17 -1.26 -4.42
N GLN A 109 -3.62 -1.24 -3.15
CA GLN A 109 -4.86 -1.85 -2.70
C GLN A 109 -5.83 -0.72 -2.36
N ILE A 110 -6.76 -0.45 -3.26
CA ILE A 110 -7.54 0.80 -3.28
C ILE A 110 -9.02 0.51 -3.06
N GLY A 111 -9.61 1.05 -1.99
CA GLY A 111 -11.05 1.01 -1.76
C GLY A 111 -11.79 2.08 -2.57
N ILE A 112 -12.70 1.66 -3.48
CA ILE A 112 -13.39 2.52 -4.44
C ILE A 112 -14.78 2.93 -3.92
N PRO A 113 -15.06 4.22 -3.70
CA PRO A 113 -16.38 4.66 -3.22
C PRO A 113 -17.46 4.49 -4.31
N LYS A 114 -18.70 4.26 -3.87
CA LYS A 114 -19.87 4.02 -4.76
C LYS A 114 -20.15 5.11 -5.79
N ASN A 115 -19.68 6.33 -5.52
CA ASN A 115 -19.90 7.50 -6.35
C ASN A 115 -18.60 8.01 -7.00
N LEU A 116 -17.59 7.14 -7.20
CA LEU A 116 -16.38 7.53 -7.92
C LEU A 116 -16.74 7.97 -9.36
N PRO A 117 -16.40 9.21 -9.77
CA PRO A 117 -16.67 9.67 -11.13
C PRO A 117 -16.02 8.77 -12.20
N ASP A 118 -16.71 8.55 -13.32
CA ASP A 118 -16.25 7.66 -14.40
C ASP A 118 -14.87 8.03 -14.95
N LYS A 119 -14.52 9.32 -14.93
CA LYS A 119 -13.20 9.80 -15.36
C LYS A 119 -12.03 9.26 -14.51
N TYR A 120 -12.28 8.74 -13.30
CA TYR A 120 -11.28 8.12 -12.42
C TYR A 120 -11.44 6.60 -12.31
N LYS A 121 -12.34 5.94 -13.06
CA LYS A 121 -12.52 4.48 -12.97
C LYS A 121 -11.36 3.73 -13.66
N GLY A 122 -11.08 2.51 -13.17
CA GLY A 122 -9.98 1.67 -13.65
C GLY A 122 -8.62 2.34 -13.46
N PRO A 123 -7.68 2.18 -14.42
CA PRO A 123 -6.35 2.79 -14.33
C PRO A 123 -6.35 4.33 -14.21
N LYS A 124 -7.45 5.01 -14.55
CA LYS A 124 -7.56 6.46 -14.41
C LYS A 124 -7.63 6.93 -12.95
N VAL A 125 -7.76 6.00 -12.00
CA VAL A 125 -7.79 6.29 -10.55
C VAL A 125 -6.53 7.02 -10.08
N PHE A 126 -5.39 6.78 -10.74
CA PHE A 126 -4.13 7.51 -10.48
C PHE A 126 -4.24 9.02 -10.68
N GLY A 127 -5.22 9.50 -11.46
CA GLY A 127 -5.52 10.93 -11.56
C GLY A 127 -5.86 11.58 -10.20
N LEU A 128 -6.35 10.83 -9.23
CA LEU A 128 -6.64 11.32 -7.87
C LEU A 128 -5.38 11.63 -7.04
N MET A 129 -4.19 11.20 -7.47
CA MET A 129 -2.92 11.59 -6.84
C MET A 129 -2.56 13.05 -7.12
N HIS A 130 -3.11 13.64 -8.19
CA HIS A 130 -2.89 15.04 -8.56
C HIS A 130 -3.94 15.99 -7.99
N GLU A 131 -4.97 15.45 -7.35
CA GLU A 131 -6.03 16.22 -6.70
C GLU A 131 -5.63 16.63 -5.28
N LYS A 132 -6.34 17.60 -4.70
CA LYS A 132 -6.08 18.05 -3.32
C LYS A 132 -6.14 16.85 -2.34
N PRO A 133 -5.04 16.55 -1.63
CA PRO A 133 -4.96 15.38 -0.77
C PRO A 133 -5.77 15.57 0.51
N ILE A 134 -6.05 14.45 1.17
CA ILE A 134 -6.61 14.44 2.53
C ILE A 134 -5.55 14.96 3.50
N ALA A 135 -5.97 15.69 4.54
CA ALA A 135 -5.06 16.21 5.55
C ALA A 135 -4.31 15.08 6.30
N GLU A 136 -3.02 15.28 6.55
CA GLU A 136 -2.14 14.28 7.21
C GLU A 136 -2.72 13.76 8.53
N LYS A 137 -3.25 14.66 9.36
CA LYS A 137 -3.86 14.29 10.65
C LYS A 137 -4.99 13.26 10.50
N GLU A 138 -5.77 13.35 9.42
CA GLU A 138 -6.85 12.39 9.16
C GLU A 138 -6.31 11.06 8.66
N ILE A 139 -5.26 11.08 7.84
CA ILE A 139 -4.60 9.87 7.36
C ILE A 139 -3.93 9.14 8.52
N ILE A 140 -3.23 9.85 9.40
CA ILE A 140 -2.58 9.25 10.58
C ILE A 140 -3.63 8.64 11.51
N ALA A 141 -4.73 9.34 11.78
CA ALA A 141 -5.83 8.81 12.59
C ALA A 141 -6.45 7.55 11.95
N PHE A 142 -6.61 7.55 10.63
CA PHE A 142 -7.10 6.39 9.88
C PHE A 142 -6.13 5.21 9.96
N CYS A 143 -4.83 5.44 9.77
CA CYS A 143 -3.80 4.39 9.88
C CYS A 143 -3.79 3.77 11.27
N ARG A 144 -3.89 4.57 12.34
CA ARG A 144 -3.99 4.07 13.73
C ARG A 144 -5.23 3.21 13.96
N LYS A 145 -6.37 3.55 13.34
CA LYS A 145 -7.57 2.70 13.40
C LYS A 145 -7.33 1.36 12.70
N LEU A 146 -6.73 1.38 11.50
CA LEU A 146 -6.45 0.17 10.74
C LEU A 146 -5.41 -0.73 11.41
N GLN A 147 -4.40 -0.17 12.07
CA GLN A 147 -3.41 -0.93 12.85
C GLN A 147 -4.09 -1.86 13.86
N LYS A 148 -5.08 -1.36 14.61
CA LYS A 148 -5.81 -2.15 15.62
C LYS A 148 -6.60 -3.30 14.97
N ILE A 149 -7.38 -2.99 13.95
CA ILE A 149 -8.23 -3.96 13.24
C ILE A 149 -7.38 -5.04 12.57
N ILE A 150 -6.28 -4.65 11.93
CA ILE A 150 -5.40 -5.60 11.26
C ILE A 150 -4.63 -6.43 12.29
N ALA A 151 -4.18 -5.89 13.41
CA ALA A 151 -3.53 -6.67 14.46
C ALA A 151 -4.46 -7.75 15.07
N GLU A 152 -5.69 -7.39 15.44
CA GLU A 152 -6.69 -8.29 16.04
C GLU A 152 -7.01 -9.50 15.14
N ASN A 153 -7.15 -9.24 13.85
CA ASN A 153 -7.45 -10.28 12.86
C ASN A 153 -6.25 -11.18 12.52
N ILE A 154 -5.01 -10.87 12.95
CA ILE A 154 -3.84 -11.76 12.74
C ILE A 154 -3.75 -12.77 13.89
N VAL A 155 -4.09 -12.33 15.10
CA VAL A 155 -4.11 -13.21 16.28
C VAL A 155 -5.22 -14.25 16.18
N SER A 156 -6.34 -13.89 15.55
CA SER A 156 -7.54 -14.75 15.45
C SER A 156 -7.46 -15.89 14.41
N ASN A 157 -6.42 -15.90 13.56
CA ASN A 157 -6.18 -16.92 12.53
C ASN A 157 -5.01 -17.87 12.88
N LYS A 158 -4.55 -17.86 14.13
CA LYS A 158 -3.67 -18.90 14.71
C LYS A 158 -4.48 -19.82 15.61
#